data_AF-A0A061P902-F1
#
_entry.id   AF-A0A061P902-F1
#
_cell.length_a   1.000
_cell.length_b   1.000
_cell.length_c   1.000
_cell.angle_alpha   90.00
_cell.angle_beta   90.00
_cell.angle_gamma   90.00
#
_symmetry.space_group_name_H-M   'P 1'
#
loop_
_entity.id
_entity.type
_entity.pdbx_description
1 polymer ?
#
loop_
_entity_poly.entity_id
_entity_poly.type
_entity_poly.pdbx_seq_one_letter_code
_entity_poly.pdbx_strand_id
1 'polypeptide(L)'
;MAELKPQQTVQARVFKASSSSSETKQIYEDPFKDHYSGEIIQPKYNLGELKELTEYSTILRQCIDAYKTNIIGFGLEPEYLIDINGDDEKDEVKNAAKTEHERLDFFIKYMNLDESSEIILGYAVEDREKTGNGFLEVLRDGTGSPVGIEYMDVQYTRVCKRGESVSVTHTVWRGEVKETLHRNKRFRKFVQDVSGEKVYFKEYGDPRRMNAKTGRYDENTPDEEVASEVIHFKLGSGVYGVPRWIGNIVNVYGARKAEELNWLYFKQGRHTPAAITVDNGMLSEKSYEELQKYMDDLEGVENAHKFLLLEAEGLPQENMTDGGENVTPVKVQIKSLAEMVQNDALFLDYDARIREKIRSSFRLTPIHIGEAQDYNRSTADTARKVTEEQVFEPERKVLARRLNALFMNELDMQYVRLHLKGADFRDPVEIAKVLTPFTNAGATAPNDLRPLLSRVLGKELEEWGEEYNQPFMEHMQDYRQHSVQIDKALGKGKEGAANSELVNLLKDMRDVVEELNNRDKG
;
A
#
# COMPACT_ATOMS: atom_id res chain seq x y z
N MET A 1 -41.79 73.56 -22.54
CA MET A 1 -41.84 72.70 -21.34
C MET A 1 -41.78 71.27 -21.83
N ALA A 2 -40.67 70.58 -21.57
CA ALA A 2 -40.52 69.16 -21.91
C ALA A 2 -41.11 68.33 -20.77
N GLU A 3 -42.09 67.47 -21.07
CA GLU A 3 -42.64 66.50 -20.14
C GLU A 3 -41.52 65.51 -19.72
N LEU A 4 -41.19 65.52 -18.44
CA LEU A 4 -40.40 64.45 -17.84
C LEU A 4 -41.23 63.17 -17.86
N LYS A 5 -40.81 62.19 -18.68
CA LYS A 5 -41.32 60.82 -18.58
C LYS A 5 -41.05 60.29 -17.16
N PRO A 6 -42.01 59.60 -16.52
CA PRO A 6 -41.79 59.02 -15.21
C PRO A 6 -40.64 58.02 -15.30
N GLN A 7 -39.61 58.25 -14.49
CA GLN A 7 -38.44 57.41 -14.39
C GLN A 7 -38.87 56.08 -13.78
N GLN A 8 -38.88 54.99 -14.56
CA GLN A 8 -39.13 53.65 -14.03
C GLN A 8 -38.00 53.30 -13.05
N THR A 9 -38.29 53.40 -11.76
CA THR A 9 -37.41 52.95 -10.68
C THR A 9 -37.52 51.44 -10.56
N VAL A 10 -36.49 50.73 -11.01
CA VAL A 10 -36.35 49.29 -10.77
C VAL A 10 -35.76 49.09 -9.38
N GLN A 11 -36.48 48.40 -8.49
CA GLN A 11 -35.95 47.95 -7.21
C GLN A 11 -35.65 46.44 -7.28
N ALA A 12 -34.44 46.06 -6.87
CA ALA A 12 -34.03 44.66 -6.77
C ALA A 12 -33.73 44.33 -5.30
N ARG A 13 -34.31 43.23 -4.79
CA ARG A 13 -33.98 42.64 -3.49
C ARG A 13 -33.51 41.20 -3.71
N VAL A 14 -32.48 40.79 -2.97
CA VAL A 14 -31.89 39.44 -3.07
C VAL A 14 -32.31 38.63 -1.85
N PHE A 15 -32.88 37.45 -2.08
CA PHE A 15 -33.16 36.46 -1.04
C PHE A 15 -32.02 35.46 -0.97
N LYS A 16 -31.52 35.19 0.23
CA LYS A 16 -30.58 34.10 0.48
C LYS A 16 -31.23 33.17 1.50
N ALA A 17 -31.33 31.89 1.17
CA ALA A 17 -31.60 30.87 2.17
C ALA A 17 -30.45 30.88 3.18
N SER A 18 -30.77 30.82 4.47
CA SER A 18 -29.77 30.72 5.53
C SER A 18 -29.09 29.34 5.51
N SER A 19 -28.16 29.12 4.59
CA SER A 19 -27.30 27.94 4.64
C SER A 19 -26.16 28.18 5.63
N SER A 20 -25.89 27.19 6.48
CA SER A 20 -24.71 27.19 7.33
C SER A 20 -23.47 27.25 6.45
N SER A 21 -22.85 28.44 6.35
CA SER A 21 -21.58 28.63 5.66
C SER A 21 -20.49 27.87 6.42
N SER A 22 -20.20 26.63 6.01
CA SER A 22 -18.93 26.00 6.35
C SER A 22 -17.87 26.66 5.49
N GLU A 23 -17.43 27.85 5.91
CA GLU A 23 -16.14 28.36 5.49
C GLU A 23 -15.12 27.28 5.80
N THR A 24 -14.42 26.81 4.76
CA THR A 24 -13.36 25.82 4.89
C THR A 24 -12.19 26.54 5.56
N LYS A 25 -12.28 26.70 6.88
CA LYS A 25 -11.14 27.09 7.72
C LYS A 25 -10.01 26.14 7.37
N GLN A 26 -8.78 26.64 7.39
CA GLN A 26 -7.60 25.79 7.44
C GLN A 26 -7.80 24.84 8.62
N ILE A 27 -8.18 23.58 8.33
CA ILE A 27 -8.81 22.70 9.32
C ILE A 27 -7.77 22.26 10.38
N TYR A 28 -6.48 22.33 10.03
CA TYR A 28 -5.43 21.66 10.81
C TYR A 28 -4.34 22.60 11.29
N GLU A 29 -4.18 22.62 12.61
CA GLU A 29 -3.10 23.28 13.31
C GLU A 29 -1.89 22.35 13.36
N ASP A 30 -0.77 22.81 12.80
CA ASP A 30 0.48 22.07 12.81
C ASP A 30 1.13 22.19 14.20
N PRO A 31 1.37 21.09 14.94
CA PRO A 31 1.95 21.14 16.29
C PRO A 31 3.33 21.81 16.32
N PHE A 32 4.00 21.93 15.17
CA PHE A 32 5.30 22.59 15.05
C PHE A 32 5.24 24.02 14.50
N LYS A 33 4.05 24.59 14.28
CA LYS A 33 3.87 25.91 13.62
C LYS A 33 4.77 27.00 14.23
N ASP A 34 4.89 27.05 15.55
CA ASP A 34 5.72 28.03 16.27
C ASP A 34 7.14 27.53 16.55
N HIS A 35 7.46 26.28 16.17
CA HIS A 35 8.73 25.61 16.45
C HIS A 35 9.64 25.46 15.22
N TYR A 36 9.21 25.91 14.04
CA TYR A 36 10.03 25.91 12.82
C TYR A 36 11.20 26.90 12.82
N SER A 37 11.41 27.63 13.92
CA SER A 37 12.57 28.49 14.11
C SER A 37 13.75 27.67 14.67
N GLY A 38 14.85 27.52 13.91
CA GLY A 38 16.08 26.87 14.36
C GLY A 38 16.47 25.59 13.61
N GLU A 39 16.57 24.45 14.33
CA GLU A 39 17.05 23.15 13.81
C GLU A 39 15.97 22.33 13.08
N ILE A 40 14.69 22.53 13.40
CA ILE A 40 13.55 21.77 12.86
C ILE A 40 13.17 22.32 11.48
N ILE A 41 13.00 21.44 10.49
CA ILE A 41 12.68 21.84 9.12
C ILE A 41 11.18 21.71 8.88
N GLN A 42 10.56 22.78 8.41
CA GLN A 42 9.16 22.78 7.97
C GLN A 42 8.97 21.91 6.72
N PRO A 43 8.00 20.97 6.72
CA PRO A 43 7.67 20.23 5.52
C PRO A 43 7.06 21.15 4.45
N LYS A 44 7.26 20.81 3.18
CA LYS A 44 6.74 21.60 2.06
C LYS A 44 5.20 21.64 2.02
N TYR A 45 4.58 20.56 2.47
CA TYR A 45 3.13 20.39 2.54
C TYR A 45 2.74 20.05 3.97
N ASN A 46 1.53 20.41 4.37
CA ASN A 46 1.00 20.05 5.69
C ASN A 46 0.77 18.53 5.73
N LEU A 47 1.53 17.83 6.58
CA LEU A 47 1.51 16.37 6.64
C LEU A 47 0.20 15.81 7.23
N GLY A 48 -0.42 16.53 8.18
CA GLY A 48 -1.72 16.15 8.75
C GLY A 48 -2.83 16.25 7.70
N GLU A 49 -2.89 17.40 7.01
CA GLU A 49 -3.86 17.62 5.93
C GLU A 49 -3.72 16.58 4.81
N LEU A 50 -2.49 16.23 4.41
CA LEU A 50 -2.27 15.17 3.41
C LEU A 50 -2.76 13.80 3.90
N LYS A 51 -2.63 13.49 5.19
CA LYS A 51 -3.09 12.22 5.77
C LYS A 51 -4.62 12.15 5.72
N GLU A 52 -5.32 13.20 6.12
CA GLU A 52 -6.79 13.23 6.17
C GLU A 52 -7.45 13.38 4.81
N LEU A 53 -6.80 14.05 3.84
CA LEU A 53 -7.27 14.05 2.45
C LEU A 53 -7.49 12.64 1.91
N THR A 54 -6.73 11.66 2.40
CA THR A 54 -6.90 10.26 2.00
C THR A 54 -8.11 9.59 2.63
N GLU A 55 -8.60 10.08 3.78
CA GLU A 55 -9.80 9.57 4.44
C GLU A 55 -11.08 10.06 3.76
N TYR A 56 -11.06 11.30 3.25
CA TYR A 56 -12.22 11.91 2.58
C TYR A 56 -12.26 11.68 1.07
N SER A 57 -11.17 11.21 0.47
CA SER A 57 -11.13 10.86 -0.94
C SER A 57 -11.78 9.51 -1.20
N THR A 58 -12.64 9.44 -2.22
CA THR A 58 -13.34 8.22 -2.62
C THR A 58 -12.47 7.18 -3.33
N ILE A 59 -11.20 7.51 -3.64
CA ILE A 59 -10.31 6.65 -4.44
C ILE A 59 -8.88 6.56 -3.88
N LEU A 60 -8.36 7.60 -3.20
CA LEU A 60 -6.97 7.57 -2.71
C LEU A 60 -6.74 6.41 -1.75
N ARG A 61 -7.63 6.19 -0.78
CA ARG A 61 -7.50 5.08 0.17
C ARG A 61 -7.46 3.73 -0.53
N GLN A 62 -8.38 3.49 -1.48
CA GLN A 62 -8.40 2.25 -2.27
C GLN A 62 -7.09 2.03 -3.04
N CYS A 63 -6.55 3.08 -3.67
CA CYS A 63 -5.29 3.00 -4.38
C CYS A 63 -4.11 2.71 -3.44
N ILE A 64 -4.05 3.39 -2.30
CA ILE A 64 -2.98 3.22 -1.30
C ILE A 64 -3.04 1.83 -0.66
N ASP A 65 -4.23 1.35 -0.32
CA ASP A 65 -4.42 0.01 0.26
C ASP A 65 -4.03 -1.08 -0.72
N ALA A 66 -4.46 -0.98 -1.98
CA ALA A 66 -4.04 -1.91 -3.04
C ALA A 66 -2.51 -1.88 -3.22
N TYR A 67 -1.92 -0.69 -3.19
CA TYR A 67 -0.48 -0.52 -3.33
C TYR A 67 0.31 -1.12 -2.15
N LYS A 68 -0.08 -0.82 -0.92
CA LYS A 68 0.49 -1.37 0.32
C LYS A 68 0.38 -2.90 0.33
N THR A 69 -0.81 -3.42 0.08
CA THR A 69 -1.08 -4.87 0.11
C THR A 69 -0.17 -5.62 -0.84
N ASN A 70 0.00 -5.12 -2.08
CA ASN A 70 0.84 -5.80 -3.07
C ASN A 70 2.35 -5.59 -2.86
N ILE A 71 2.77 -4.66 -1.99
CA ILE A 71 4.18 -4.44 -1.66
C ILE A 71 4.60 -5.19 -0.40
N ILE A 72 3.78 -5.21 0.65
CA ILE A 72 4.17 -5.77 1.94
C ILE A 72 3.18 -6.80 2.51
N GLY A 73 1.94 -6.80 2.02
CA GLY A 73 0.87 -7.66 2.55
C GLY A 73 1.07 -9.16 2.29
N PHE A 74 1.98 -9.54 1.40
CA PHE A 74 2.33 -10.95 1.17
C PHE A 74 3.33 -11.51 2.19
N GLY A 75 3.89 -10.67 3.06
CA GLY A 75 4.85 -11.07 4.08
C GLY A 75 6.31 -10.90 3.70
N LEU A 76 7.16 -11.08 4.70
CA LEU A 76 8.60 -11.13 4.56
C LEU A 76 9.10 -12.56 4.73
N GLU A 77 10.24 -12.87 4.11
CA GLU A 77 10.94 -14.13 4.37
C GLU A 77 12.46 -13.96 4.21
N PRO A 78 13.26 -14.80 4.88
CA PRO A 78 14.65 -14.98 4.51
C PRO A 78 14.77 -15.61 3.10
N GLU A 79 15.74 -15.15 2.33
CA GLU A 79 16.12 -15.68 1.03
C GLU A 79 17.61 -15.99 1.04
N TYR A 80 17.98 -17.23 0.69
CA TYR A 80 19.37 -17.65 0.55
C TYR A 80 20.06 -16.91 -0.61
N LEU A 81 21.30 -16.49 -0.38
CA LEU A 81 22.18 -15.87 -1.38
C LEU A 81 23.09 -16.89 -2.09
N ILE A 82 23.13 -18.12 -1.59
CA ILE A 82 23.87 -19.25 -2.12
C ILE A 82 22.89 -20.35 -2.56
N ASP A 83 23.35 -21.23 -3.45
CA ASP A 83 22.61 -22.44 -3.78
C ASP A 83 22.82 -23.49 -2.68
N ILE A 84 21.89 -23.55 -1.74
CA ILE A 84 22.02 -24.46 -0.59
C ILE A 84 21.95 -25.94 -0.97
N ASN A 85 21.41 -26.23 -2.15
CA ASN A 85 21.28 -27.56 -2.70
C ASN A 85 22.41 -27.90 -3.69
N GLY A 86 23.21 -26.91 -4.09
CA GLY A 86 24.32 -27.12 -5.02
C GLY A 86 25.46 -27.93 -4.40
N ASP A 87 26.04 -28.85 -5.16
CA ASP A 87 27.19 -29.66 -4.72
C ASP A 87 28.49 -28.83 -4.56
N ASP A 88 28.53 -27.65 -5.15
CA ASP A 88 29.69 -26.75 -5.13
C ASP A 88 29.91 -26.08 -3.76
N GLU A 89 28.87 -26.01 -2.91
CA GLU A 89 28.94 -25.35 -1.61
C GLU A 89 29.34 -26.33 -0.50
N LYS A 90 30.30 -25.94 0.33
CA LYS A 90 30.76 -26.76 1.47
C LYS A 90 29.66 -26.93 2.52
N ASP A 91 29.59 -28.09 3.16
CA ASP A 91 28.61 -28.37 4.22
C ASP A 91 28.65 -27.35 5.37
N GLU A 92 29.84 -26.84 5.71
CA GLU A 92 30.01 -25.79 6.72
C GLU A 92 29.28 -24.50 6.33
N VAL A 93 29.36 -24.11 5.05
CA VAL A 93 28.69 -22.93 4.49
C VAL A 93 27.18 -23.15 4.44
N LYS A 94 26.73 -24.33 3.99
CA LYS A 94 25.30 -24.70 4.00
C LYS A 94 24.72 -24.65 5.42
N ASN A 95 25.42 -25.18 6.43
CA ASN A 95 24.97 -25.16 7.81
C ASN A 95 24.97 -23.75 8.42
N ALA A 96 25.97 -22.91 8.09
CA ALA A 96 25.99 -21.51 8.48
C ALA A 96 24.80 -20.75 7.88
N ALA A 97 24.52 -20.96 6.59
CA ALA A 97 23.38 -20.36 5.91
C ALA A 97 22.04 -20.76 6.54
N LYS A 98 21.83 -22.04 6.87
CA LYS A 98 20.63 -22.51 7.59
C LYS A 98 20.47 -21.82 8.94
N THR A 99 21.57 -21.69 9.69
CA THR A 99 21.56 -21.00 10.98
C THR A 99 21.21 -19.51 10.84
N GLU A 100 21.78 -18.82 9.85
CA GLU A 100 21.43 -17.43 9.56
C GLU A 100 19.97 -17.28 9.12
N HIS A 101 19.47 -18.22 8.32
CA HIS A 101 18.08 -18.24 7.87
C HIS A 101 17.11 -18.33 9.06
N GLU A 102 17.33 -19.26 9.99
CA GLU A 102 16.52 -19.37 11.22
C GLU A 102 16.59 -18.11 12.08
N ARG A 103 17.78 -17.49 12.21
CA ARG A 103 17.95 -16.23 12.95
C ARG A 103 17.19 -15.08 12.29
N LEU A 104 17.25 -14.98 10.96
CA LEU A 104 16.55 -13.93 10.22
C LEU A 104 15.03 -14.15 10.23
N ASP A 105 14.56 -15.40 10.12
CA ASP A 105 13.14 -15.73 10.26
C ASP A 105 12.61 -15.34 11.65
N PHE A 106 13.35 -15.68 12.70
CA PHE A 106 13.03 -15.24 14.07
C PHE A 106 12.98 -13.72 14.17
N PHE A 107 13.98 -13.01 13.64
CA PHE A 107 13.99 -11.55 13.64
C PHE A 107 12.79 -10.96 12.90
N ILE A 108 12.45 -11.46 11.71
CA ILE A 108 11.28 -10.99 10.94
C ILE A 108 10.00 -11.19 11.75
N LYS A 109 9.83 -12.37 12.35
CA LYS A 109 8.62 -12.72 13.10
C LYS A 109 8.44 -11.88 14.38
N TYR A 110 9.54 -11.49 15.01
CA TYR A 110 9.54 -10.83 16.33
C TYR A 110 10.13 -9.41 16.31
N MET A 111 10.33 -8.80 15.14
CA MET A 111 10.77 -7.39 15.09
C MET A 111 9.69 -6.42 15.60
N ASN A 112 8.48 -6.90 15.87
CA ASN A 112 7.55 -6.24 16.78
C ASN A 112 6.90 -7.33 17.65
N LEU A 113 6.65 -7.02 18.92
CA LEU A 113 6.17 -7.99 19.91
C LEU A 113 4.65 -7.94 20.10
N ASP A 114 4.02 -6.83 19.74
CA ASP A 114 2.57 -6.60 19.94
C ASP A 114 1.77 -6.88 18.66
N GLU A 115 2.38 -6.76 17.49
CA GLU A 115 1.75 -6.89 16.17
C GLU A 115 2.72 -7.50 15.14
N SER A 116 2.22 -7.97 13.99
CA SER A 116 3.10 -8.51 12.96
C SER A 116 3.99 -7.42 12.30
N SER A 117 5.20 -7.82 11.92
CA SER A 117 6.17 -6.96 11.25
C SER A 117 5.64 -6.28 9.98
N GLU A 118 4.82 -7.01 9.22
CA GLU A 118 4.16 -6.56 7.99
C GLU A 118 3.23 -5.39 8.24
N ILE A 119 2.50 -5.41 9.36
CA ILE A 119 1.52 -4.39 9.70
C ILE A 119 2.24 -3.11 10.11
N ILE A 120 3.27 -3.20 10.97
CA ILE A 120 4.06 -2.04 11.41
C ILE A 120 4.81 -1.40 10.23
N LEU A 121 5.49 -2.20 9.40
CA LEU A 121 6.10 -1.72 8.16
C LEU A 121 5.03 -1.17 7.20
N GLY A 122 3.86 -1.80 7.16
CA GLY A 122 2.69 -1.40 6.38
C GLY A 122 2.19 0.00 6.73
N TYR A 123 2.13 0.36 8.01
CA TYR A 123 1.76 1.72 8.44
C TYR A 123 2.77 2.77 7.96
N ALA A 124 4.07 2.48 8.03
CA ALA A 124 5.09 3.39 7.50
C ALA A 124 5.03 3.52 5.97
N VAL A 125 4.76 2.42 5.25
CA VAL A 125 4.53 2.46 3.79
C VAL A 125 3.27 3.24 3.47
N GLU A 126 2.19 3.07 4.23
CA GLU A 126 0.94 3.81 4.06
C GLU A 126 1.15 5.31 4.22
N ASP A 127 1.77 5.76 5.31
CA ASP A 127 2.10 7.16 5.53
C ASP A 127 3.02 7.72 4.44
N ARG A 128 3.97 6.90 3.96
CA ARG A 128 4.81 7.25 2.81
C ARG A 128 3.98 7.52 1.56
N GLU A 129 2.93 6.74 1.30
CA GLU A 129 2.07 6.95 0.14
C GLU A 129 1.06 8.10 0.32
N LYS A 130 0.57 8.30 1.55
CA LYS A 130 -0.31 9.43 1.90
C LYS A 130 0.43 10.76 1.79
N THR A 131 1.62 10.87 2.38
CA THR A 131 2.29 12.16 2.61
C THR A 131 3.63 12.31 1.90
N GLY A 132 4.13 11.25 1.26
CA GLY A 132 5.49 11.17 0.77
C GLY A 132 6.51 10.75 1.84
N ASN A 133 6.10 10.58 3.10
CA ASN A 133 6.97 10.36 4.25
C ASN A 133 6.41 9.28 5.18
N GLY A 134 7.24 8.31 5.56
CA GLY A 134 6.94 7.30 6.57
C GLY A 134 8.13 7.13 7.50
N PHE A 135 7.87 6.90 8.78
CA PHE A 135 8.89 6.81 9.82
C PHE A 135 8.73 5.51 10.60
N LEU A 136 9.86 4.87 10.88
CA LEU A 136 9.93 3.77 11.84
C LEU A 136 10.99 4.10 12.87
N GLU A 137 10.63 3.97 14.13
CA GLU A 137 11.58 3.90 15.21
C GLU A 137 12.20 2.49 15.23
N VAL A 138 13.48 2.41 15.59
CA VAL A 138 14.22 1.17 15.73
C VAL A 138 14.74 1.08 17.15
N LEU A 139 14.43 -0.04 17.78
CA LEU A 139 14.85 -0.39 19.13
C LEU A 139 16.09 -1.27 19.07
N ARG A 140 17.04 -1.01 19.97
CA ARG A 140 18.26 -1.80 20.14
C ARG A 140 18.28 -2.47 21.50
N ASP A 141 18.92 -3.63 21.57
CA ASP A 141 19.22 -4.28 22.85
C ASP A 141 20.43 -3.63 23.55
N GLY A 142 20.78 -4.14 24.74
CA GLY A 142 21.93 -3.67 25.50
C GLY A 142 23.30 -3.95 24.84
N THR A 143 23.35 -4.78 23.79
CA THR A 143 24.56 -5.00 22.99
C THR A 143 24.68 -4.01 21.83
N GLY A 144 23.61 -3.24 21.57
CA GLY A 144 23.50 -2.34 20.44
C GLY A 144 23.01 -3.02 19.17
N SER A 145 22.50 -4.24 19.20
CA SER A 145 21.91 -4.91 18.02
C SER A 145 20.45 -4.47 17.82
N PRO A 146 19.96 -4.29 16.58
CA PRO A 146 18.56 -3.97 16.35
C PRO A 146 17.68 -5.17 16.71
N VAL A 147 16.65 -4.95 17.51
CA VAL A 147 15.75 -6.01 18.02
C VAL A 147 14.27 -5.75 17.76
N GLY A 148 13.90 -4.52 17.43
CA GLY A 148 12.51 -4.21 17.12
C GLY A 148 12.30 -2.91 16.37
N ILE A 149 11.09 -2.73 15.87
CA ILE A 149 10.62 -1.54 15.18
C ILE A 149 9.28 -1.08 15.73
N GLU A 150 9.08 0.23 15.76
CA GLU A 150 7.83 0.86 16.15
C GLU A 150 7.36 1.84 15.07
N TYR A 151 6.04 1.89 14.86
CA TYR A 151 5.45 2.85 13.95
C TYR A 151 5.47 4.26 14.54
N MET A 152 6.00 5.21 13.78
CA MET A 152 5.96 6.62 14.13
C MET A 152 5.03 7.39 13.21
N ASP A 153 4.02 8.03 13.79
CA ASP A 153 3.07 8.81 13.01
C ASP A 153 3.73 10.05 12.38
N VAL A 154 3.59 10.16 11.06
CA VAL A 154 4.09 11.27 10.25
C VAL A 154 3.54 12.64 10.67
N GLN A 155 2.32 12.70 11.21
CA GLN A 155 1.68 13.97 11.57
C GLN A 155 2.41 14.67 12.73
N TYR A 156 2.97 13.89 13.65
CA TYR A 156 3.67 14.35 14.85
C TYR A 156 5.19 14.38 14.69
N THR A 157 5.74 13.92 13.57
CA THR A 157 7.19 13.76 13.37
C THR A 157 7.77 14.83 12.46
N ARG A 158 8.90 15.43 12.82
CA ARG A 158 9.64 16.40 12.00
C ARG A 158 11.11 16.04 11.85
N VAL A 159 11.66 16.46 10.71
CA VAL A 159 13.06 16.25 10.32
C VAL A 159 13.87 17.49 10.70
N CYS A 160 15.01 17.29 11.36
CA CYS A 160 15.95 18.36 11.67
C CYS A 160 17.02 18.53 10.57
N LYS A 161 17.75 19.65 10.64
CA LYS A 161 18.95 19.89 9.83
C LYS A 161 19.99 18.79 10.03
N ARG A 162 20.80 18.57 8.99
CA ARG A 162 21.95 17.67 9.11
C ARG A 162 22.95 18.27 10.08
N GLY A 163 23.43 17.44 11.00
CA GLY A 163 24.49 17.81 11.92
C GLY A 163 25.87 17.79 11.27
N GLU A 164 26.88 17.75 12.13
CA GLU A 164 28.28 17.64 11.75
C GLU A 164 28.62 16.30 11.11
N SER A 165 29.77 16.26 10.44
CA SER A 165 30.28 15.04 9.82
C SER A 165 30.90 14.14 10.88
N VAL A 166 30.50 12.88 10.88
CA VAL A 166 30.97 11.85 11.81
C VAL A 166 31.61 10.74 11.01
N SER A 167 32.76 10.23 11.46
CA SER A 167 33.37 9.03 10.88
C SER A 167 32.58 7.81 11.32
N VAL A 168 32.06 7.06 10.35
CA VAL A 168 31.27 5.85 10.57
C VAL A 168 32.03 4.68 9.97
N THR A 169 32.07 3.59 10.73
CA THR A 169 32.63 2.32 10.29
C THR A 169 31.51 1.48 9.71
N HIS A 170 31.64 1.07 8.45
CA HIS A 170 30.74 0.15 7.78
C HIS A 170 31.47 -1.17 7.55
N THR A 171 30.82 -2.26 7.92
CA THR A 171 31.33 -3.58 7.62
C THR A 171 30.61 -4.11 6.39
N VAL A 172 31.37 -4.63 5.43
CA VAL A 172 30.84 -5.23 4.20
C VAL A 172 31.48 -6.58 3.96
N TRP A 173 30.70 -7.51 3.44
CA TRP A 173 31.19 -8.83 3.04
C TRP A 173 31.69 -8.79 1.59
N ARG A 174 32.91 -9.29 1.37
CA ARG A 174 33.47 -9.58 0.05
C ARG A 174 33.78 -11.07 -0.02
N GLY A 175 32.80 -11.86 -0.47
CA GLY A 175 32.85 -13.31 -0.29
C GLY A 175 32.88 -13.63 1.21
N GLU A 176 33.79 -14.51 1.63
CA GLU A 176 34.00 -14.89 3.03
C GLU A 176 34.80 -13.86 3.85
N VAL A 177 35.31 -12.79 3.22
CA VAL A 177 36.14 -11.80 3.90
C VAL A 177 35.30 -10.60 4.34
N LYS A 178 35.34 -10.32 5.65
CA LYS A 178 34.73 -9.14 6.27
C LYS A 178 35.67 -7.94 6.11
N GLU A 179 35.29 -6.97 5.28
CA GLU A 179 36.04 -5.73 5.06
C GLU A 179 35.43 -4.58 5.86
N THR A 180 36.31 -3.73 6.42
CA THR A 180 35.93 -2.55 7.19
C THR A 180 36.17 -1.29 6.36
N LEU A 181 35.12 -0.49 6.17
CA LEU A 181 35.16 0.76 5.42
C LEU A 181 34.90 1.94 6.37
N HIS A 182 35.74 2.97 6.32
CA HIS A 182 35.50 4.21 7.05
C HIS A 182 34.93 5.28 6.12
N ARG A 183 33.81 5.88 6.51
CA ARG A 183 33.17 6.95 5.75
C ARG A 183 32.67 8.05 6.68
N ASN A 184 32.97 9.28 6.29
CA ASN A 184 32.36 10.46 6.88
C ASN A 184 30.89 10.62 6.43
N LYS A 185 29.96 10.60 7.38
CA LYS A 185 28.51 10.78 7.16
C LYS A 185 27.98 11.92 8.03
N ARG A 186 27.06 12.71 7.46
CA ARG A 186 26.27 13.71 8.22
C ARG A 186 24.88 13.15 8.48
N PHE A 187 24.57 12.92 9.75
CA PHE A 187 23.29 12.39 10.20
C PHE A 187 22.26 13.49 10.42
N ARG A 188 20.99 13.12 10.32
CA ARG A 188 19.86 13.93 10.77
C ARG A 188 19.43 13.54 12.18
N LYS A 189 18.68 14.44 12.80
CA LYS A 189 17.84 14.17 13.96
C LYS A 189 16.38 14.22 13.53
N PHE A 190 15.53 13.59 14.31
CA PHE A 190 14.09 13.67 14.21
C PHE A 190 13.54 14.12 15.56
N VAL A 191 12.38 14.73 15.53
CA VAL A 191 11.64 15.12 16.74
C VAL A 191 10.19 14.74 16.56
N GLN A 192 9.60 14.14 17.58
CA GLN A 192 8.18 13.85 17.66
C GLN A 192 7.58 14.71 18.76
N ASP A 193 6.39 15.28 18.51
CA ASP A 193 5.61 16.02 19.50
C ASP A 193 4.22 15.40 19.62
N VAL A 194 4.00 14.68 20.72
CA VAL A 194 2.70 14.04 21.02
C VAL A 194 2.15 14.68 22.28
N SER A 195 0.98 15.33 22.15
CA SER A 195 0.32 16.02 23.26
C SER A 195 1.22 17.04 24.01
N GLY A 196 2.17 17.68 23.31
CA GLY A 196 3.07 18.69 23.89
C GLY A 196 4.37 18.13 24.47
N GLU A 197 4.54 16.81 24.52
CA GLU A 197 5.79 16.16 24.92
C GLU A 197 6.69 15.93 23.71
N LYS A 198 7.90 16.50 23.76
CA LYS A 198 8.88 16.39 22.68
C LYS A 198 9.91 15.32 22.98
N VAL A 199 10.06 14.40 22.03
CA VAL A 199 11.08 13.35 22.05
C VAL A 199 11.93 13.45 20.79
N TYR A 200 13.24 13.40 20.96
CA TYR A 200 14.24 13.47 19.90
C TYR A 200 14.80 12.08 19.60
N PHE A 201 15.02 11.83 18.32
CA PHE A 201 15.54 10.58 17.80
C PHE A 201 16.70 10.84 16.86
N LYS A 202 17.66 9.92 16.80
CA LYS A 202 18.80 10.02 15.88
C LYS A 202 18.52 9.22 14.62
N GLU A 203 19.14 9.59 13.49
CA GLU A 203 19.05 8.79 12.27
C GLU A 203 19.69 7.42 12.51
N TYR A 204 19.05 6.36 12.00
CA TYR A 204 19.55 4.98 12.13
C TYR A 204 21.03 4.86 11.73
N GLY A 205 21.78 4.19 12.60
CA GLY A 205 23.23 4.02 12.49
C GLY A 205 24.07 5.24 12.89
N ASP A 206 23.51 6.26 13.54
CA ASP A 206 24.31 7.33 14.19
C ASP A 206 24.95 6.78 15.47
N PRO A 207 26.29 6.64 15.53
CA PRO A 207 26.97 5.98 16.65
C PRO A 207 26.99 6.83 17.93
N ARG A 208 26.61 8.11 17.85
CA ARG A 208 26.70 9.02 18.99
C ARG A 208 25.55 8.78 19.98
N ARG A 209 25.84 8.98 21.27
CA ARG A 209 24.81 9.05 22.32
C ARG A 209 24.13 10.42 22.26
N MET A 210 22.81 10.42 22.15
CA MET A 210 21.98 11.61 22.12
C MET A 210 20.92 11.52 23.21
N ASN A 211 20.66 12.61 23.92
CA ASN A 211 19.61 12.68 24.92
C ASN A 211 18.23 12.89 24.25
N ALA A 212 17.28 12.02 24.55
CA ALA A 212 15.95 11.98 23.95
C ALA A 212 15.10 13.22 24.29
N LYS A 213 15.30 13.85 25.45
CA LYS A 213 14.53 15.03 25.86
C LYS A 213 15.06 16.32 25.24
N THR A 214 16.36 16.42 25.04
CA THR A 214 17.02 17.67 24.62
C THR A 214 17.53 17.66 23.17
N GLY A 215 17.67 16.48 22.56
CA GLY A 215 18.24 16.32 21.21
C GLY A 215 19.72 16.68 21.11
N ARG A 216 20.44 16.77 22.25
CA ARG A 216 21.87 17.07 22.30
C ARG A 216 22.69 15.79 22.36
N TYR A 217 23.82 15.78 21.65
CA TYR A 217 24.78 14.70 21.74
C TYR A 217 25.63 14.88 23.00
N ASP A 218 25.60 13.91 23.90
CA ASP A 218 26.35 13.88 25.16
C ASP A 218 26.63 12.43 25.54
N GLU A 219 27.91 12.09 25.71
CA GLU A 219 28.35 10.76 26.10
C GLU A 219 27.90 10.37 27.51
N ASN A 220 27.61 11.36 28.37
CA ASN A 220 27.16 11.15 29.74
C ASN A 220 25.63 11.05 29.88
N THR A 221 24.88 11.04 28.77
CA THR A 221 23.43 10.83 28.77
C THR A 221 23.11 9.52 29.51
N PRO A 222 22.25 9.49 30.54
CA PRO A 222 21.82 8.25 31.20
C PRO A 222 21.17 7.27 30.22
N ASP A 223 21.35 5.96 30.38
CA ASP A 223 20.82 4.95 29.44
C ASP A 223 19.30 5.09 29.21
N GLU A 224 18.54 5.42 30.26
CA GLU A 224 17.08 5.63 30.21
C GLU A 224 16.67 6.86 29.39
N GLU A 225 17.58 7.80 29.15
CA GLU A 225 17.33 9.00 28.36
C GLU A 225 18.03 8.97 27.00
N VAL A 226 18.63 7.84 26.62
CA VAL A 226 19.25 7.70 25.29
C VAL A 226 18.16 7.66 24.23
N ALA A 227 18.29 8.53 23.24
CA ALA A 227 17.44 8.55 22.07
C ALA A 227 17.61 7.29 21.22
N SER A 228 16.47 6.69 20.87
CA SER A 228 16.36 5.62 19.87
C SER A 228 16.55 6.17 18.45
N GLU A 229 16.50 5.25 17.49
CA GLU A 229 16.87 5.49 16.10
C GLU A 229 15.66 5.55 15.18
N VAL A 230 15.74 6.34 14.10
CA VAL A 230 14.65 6.47 13.14
C VAL A 230 15.11 6.21 11.72
N ILE A 231 14.30 5.42 11.00
CA ILE A 231 14.39 5.22 9.56
C ILE A 231 13.29 6.06 8.87
N HIS A 232 13.70 6.97 8.00
CA HIS A 232 12.77 7.82 7.23
C HIS A 232 12.56 7.32 5.79
N PHE A 233 11.49 6.59 5.55
CA PHE A 233 11.05 6.20 4.21
C PHE A 233 10.43 7.40 3.50
N LYS A 234 10.97 7.78 2.34
CA LYS A 234 10.48 8.95 1.62
C LYS A 234 10.48 8.77 0.12
N LEU A 235 9.51 9.40 -0.53
CA LEU A 235 9.43 9.47 -1.99
C LEU A 235 10.20 10.70 -2.49
N GLY A 236 11.32 10.46 -3.18
CA GLY A 236 12.18 11.49 -3.75
C GLY A 236 13.41 11.83 -2.90
N SER A 237 14.21 12.79 -3.38
CA SER A 237 15.53 13.11 -2.84
C SER A 237 15.56 14.29 -1.87
N GLY A 238 14.45 15.04 -1.75
CA GLY A 238 14.33 16.21 -0.88
C GLY A 238 14.46 15.90 0.61
N VAL A 239 14.41 16.91 1.49
CA VAL A 239 14.45 16.69 2.95
C VAL A 239 13.28 15.79 3.36
N TYR A 240 12.07 16.22 3.01
CA TYR A 240 10.86 15.42 3.02
C TYR A 240 10.63 14.83 1.63
N GLY A 241 9.90 13.72 1.59
CA GLY A 241 9.35 13.20 0.35
C GLY A 241 8.04 13.90 -0.02
N VAL A 242 7.59 13.60 -1.23
CA VAL A 242 6.38 14.18 -1.84
C VAL A 242 5.52 13.03 -2.38
N PRO A 243 4.22 12.96 -2.03
CA PRO A 243 3.39 11.85 -2.45
C PRO A 243 3.16 11.89 -3.96
N ARG A 244 3.09 10.72 -4.59
CA ARG A 244 2.96 10.59 -6.05
C ARG A 244 1.71 11.25 -6.64
N TRP A 245 0.66 11.38 -5.84
CA TRP A 245 -0.62 11.97 -6.22
C TRP A 245 -0.70 13.49 -6.02
N ILE A 246 0.36 14.15 -5.52
CA ILE A 246 0.34 15.57 -5.17
C ILE A 246 -0.09 16.48 -6.34
N GLY A 247 0.25 16.09 -7.59
CA GLY A 247 -0.15 16.84 -8.79
C GLY A 247 -1.66 16.86 -9.01
N ASN A 248 -2.39 15.92 -8.39
CA ASN A 248 -3.84 15.81 -8.43
C ASN A 248 -4.52 16.40 -7.20
N ILE A 249 -3.82 17.14 -6.33
CA ILE A 249 -4.40 17.68 -5.09
C ILE A 249 -5.66 18.53 -5.34
N VAL A 250 -5.66 19.38 -6.37
CA VAL A 250 -6.84 20.19 -6.74
C VAL A 250 -8.01 19.32 -7.19
N ASN A 251 -7.73 18.21 -7.88
CA ASN A 251 -8.76 17.26 -8.29
C ASN A 251 -9.38 16.56 -7.07
N VAL A 252 -8.59 16.24 -6.04
CA VAL A 252 -9.11 15.64 -4.80
C VAL A 252 -10.08 16.58 -4.10
N TYR A 253 -9.70 17.85 -3.91
CA TYR A 253 -10.62 18.86 -3.36
C TYR A 253 -11.84 19.09 -4.26
N GLY A 254 -11.64 19.13 -5.57
CA GLY A 254 -12.71 19.32 -6.54
C GLY A 254 -13.74 18.19 -6.51
N ALA A 255 -13.30 16.92 -6.48
CA ALA A 255 -14.18 15.76 -6.34
C ALA A 255 -14.98 15.83 -5.05
N ARG A 256 -14.32 16.17 -3.93
CA ARG A 256 -15.00 16.35 -2.65
C ARG A 256 -16.08 17.44 -2.72
N LYS A 257 -15.78 18.59 -3.32
CA LYS A 257 -16.75 19.68 -3.47
C LYS A 257 -17.91 19.33 -4.41
N ALA A 258 -17.62 18.56 -5.46
CA ALA A 258 -18.66 18.03 -6.34
C ALA A 258 -19.61 17.07 -5.60
N GLU A 259 -19.08 16.18 -4.78
CA GLU A 259 -19.87 15.29 -3.93
C GLU A 259 -20.66 16.05 -2.86
N GLU A 260 -20.05 17.03 -2.21
CA GLU A 260 -20.74 17.90 -1.25
C GLU A 260 -21.90 18.65 -1.92
N LEU A 261 -21.69 19.17 -3.13
CA LEU A 261 -22.73 19.84 -3.89
C LEU A 261 -23.85 18.88 -4.29
N ASN A 262 -23.52 17.67 -4.77
CA ASN A 262 -24.51 16.62 -5.04
C ASN A 262 -25.29 16.23 -3.78
N TRP A 263 -24.62 16.08 -2.64
CA TRP A 263 -25.26 15.79 -1.36
C TRP A 263 -26.18 16.93 -0.90
N LEU A 264 -25.74 18.19 -1.05
CA LEU A 264 -26.58 19.37 -0.79
C LEU A 264 -27.80 19.39 -1.69
N TYR A 265 -27.67 19.07 -2.98
CA TYR A 265 -28.81 18.92 -3.89
C TYR A 265 -29.81 17.86 -3.39
N PHE A 266 -29.34 16.72 -2.87
CA PHE A 266 -30.23 15.71 -2.28
C PHE A 266 -30.88 16.16 -0.98
N LYS A 267 -30.15 16.89 -0.12
CA LYS A 267 -30.65 17.32 1.20
C LYS A 267 -31.62 18.51 1.10
N GLN A 268 -31.27 19.51 0.30
CA GLN A 268 -31.98 20.79 0.20
C GLN A 268 -32.98 20.82 -0.98
N GLY A 269 -32.85 19.88 -1.93
CA GLY A 269 -33.61 19.87 -3.17
C GLY A 269 -32.98 20.76 -4.24
N ARG A 270 -33.49 20.68 -5.47
CA ARG A 270 -33.09 21.59 -6.58
C ARG A 270 -33.66 22.98 -6.30
N HIS A 271 -32.92 23.82 -5.59
CA HIS A 271 -33.21 25.26 -5.59
C HIS A 271 -32.75 25.85 -6.92
N THR A 272 -33.70 26.06 -7.82
CA THR A 272 -33.45 26.81 -9.04
C THR A 272 -33.48 28.30 -8.70
N PRO A 273 -32.39 29.05 -8.88
CA PRO A 273 -32.44 30.50 -8.76
C PRO A 273 -33.55 31.04 -9.67
N ALA A 274 -34.44 31.85 -9.12
CA ALA A 274 -35.58 32.40 -9.86
C ALA A 274 -35.73 33.89 -9.57
N ALA A 275 -36.17 34.64 -10.58
CA ALA A 275 -36.58 36.02 -10.45
C ALA A 275 -38.11 36.08 -10.39
N ILE A 276 -38.64 36.64 -9.30
CA ILE A 276 -40.06 37.00 -9.20
C ILE A 276 -40.19 38.45 -9.68
N THR A 277 -40.79 38.66 -10.84
CA THR A 277 -41.03 39.99 -11.40
C THR A 277 -42.49 40.36 -11.23
N VAL A 278 -42.74 41.55 -10.67
CA VAL A 278 -44.09 42.09 -10.46
C VAL A 278 -44.23 43.35 -11.33
N ASP A 279 -45.12 43.30 -12.31
CA ASP A 279 -45.44 44.44 -13.17
C ASP A 279 -46.66 45.18 -12.60
N ASN A 280 -46.60 46.52 -12.57
CA ASN A 280 -47.67 47.44 -12.15
C ASN A 280 -48.18 47.25 -10.71
N GLY A 281 -47.34 46.72 -9.82
CA GLY A 281 -47.67 46.52 -8.41
C GLY A 281 -46.43 46.39 -7.53
N MET A 282 -46.64 46.27 -6.22
CA MET A 282 -45.60 45.97 -5.24
C MET A 282 -46.02 44.78 -4.37
N LEU A 283 -45.04 43.98 -3.95
CA LEU A 283 -45.25 43.00 -2.89
C LEU A 283 -45.30 43.73 -1.55
N SER A 284 -46.21 43.32 -0.68
CA SER A 284 -46.25 43.84 0.68
C SER A 284 -45.01 43.36 1.48
N GLU A 285 -44.62 44.10 2.52
CA GLU A 285 -43.54 43.63 3.42
C GLU A 285 -43.90 42.31 4.12
N LYS A 286 -45.19 42.04 4.35
CA LYS A 286 -45.66 40.75 4.87
C LYS A 286 -45.42 39.61 3.88
N SER A 287 -45.72 39.83 2.60
CA SER A 287 -45.43 38.87 1.53
C SER A 287 -43.92 38.63 1.38
N TYR A 288 -43.11 39.66 1.65
CA TYR A 288 -41.65 39.55 1.69
C TYR A 288 -41.17 38.64 2.84
N GLU A 289 -41.67 38.84 4.06
CA GLU A 289 -41.34 38.00 5.22
C GLU A 289 -41.78 36.54 5.04
N GLU A 290 -42.97 36.32 4.48
CA GLU A 290 -43.48 34.97 4.18
C GLU A 290 -42.68 34.27 3.09
N LEU A 291 -42.19 35.00 2.08
CA LEU A 291 -41.28 34.46 1.05
C LEU A 291 -39.93 34.06 1.63
N GLN A 292 -39.36 34.90 2.50
CA GLN A 292 -38.10 34.57 3.17
C GLN A 292 -38.27 33.31 4.04
N LYS A 293 -39.34 33.25 4.83
CA LYS A 293 -39.66 32.06 5.64
C LYS A 293 -39.90 30.81 4.79
N TYR A 294 -40.58 30.94 3.66
CA TYR A 294 -40.76 29.85 2.71
C TYR A 294 -39.42 29.34 2.16
N MET A 295 -38.49 30.24 1.82
CA MET A 295 -37.15 29.88 1.35
C MET A 295 -36.28 29.22 2.42
N ASP A 296 -36.42 29.64 3.69
CA ASP A 296 -35.68 29.05 4.82
C ASP A 296 -36.27 27.69 5.25
N ASP A 297 -37.59 27.48 5.11
CA ASP A 297 -38.32 26.26 5.48
C ASP A 297 -38.42 25.21 4.34
N LEU A 298 -37.70 25.39 3.23
CA LEU A 298 -37.81 24.55 2.02
C LEU A 298 -36.91 23.32 2.02
N GLU A 299 -36.00 23.18 2.99
CA GLU A 299 -35.10 22.02 3.08
C GLU A 299 -35.85 20.72 3.47
N GLY A 300 -35.48 19.59 2.87
CA GLY A 300 -35.96 18.25 3.24
C GLY A 300 -37.13 17.69 2.43
N VAL A 301 -37.25 16.35 2.43
CA VAL A 301 -38.21 15.58 1.62
C VAL A 301 -39.67 15.91 1.96
N GLU A 302 -39.96 16.26 3.21
CA GLU A 302 -41.32 16.61 3.67
C GLU A 302 -41.82 17.94 3.09
N ASN A 303 -40.91 18.82 2.66
CA ASN A 303 -41.22 20.16 2.15
C ASN A 303 -41.30 20.23 0.61
N ALA A 304 -41.07 19.10 -0.08
CA ALA A 304 -41.03 19.00 -1.54
C ALA A 304 -42.37 19.35 -2.26
N HIS A 305 -43.47 19.45 -1.50
CA HIS A 305 -44.82 19.71 -2.02
C HIS A 305 -45.46 21.01 -1.50
N LYS A 306 -44.69 21.94 -0.91
CA LYS A 306 -45.23 23.23 -0.46
C LYS A 306 -45.59 24.15 -1.64
N PHE A 307 -46.81 24.67 -1.65
CA PHE A 307 -47.26 25.65 -2.65
C PHE A 307 -46.81 27.08 -2.26
N LEU A 308 -46.37 27.85 -3.25
CA LEU A 308 -46.07 29.27 -3.09
C LEU A 308 -47.29 30.10 -3.51
N LEU A 309 -47.86 30.85 -2.56
CA LEU A 309 -48.94 31.82 -2.82
C LEU A 309 -48.33 33.23 -2.79
N LEU A 310 -48.56 34.01 -3.86
CA LEU A 310 -48.07 35.38 -3.98
C LEU A 310 -49.24 36.33 -4.08
N GLU A 311 -49.36 37.22 -3.09
CA GLU A 311 -50.33 38.32 -3.08
C GLU A 311 -49.61 39.61 -3.45
N ALA A 312 -50.19 40.38 -4.37
CA ALA A 312 -49.60 41.63 -4.84
C ALA A 312 -50.67 42.72 -4.97
N GLU A 313 -50.33 43.93 -4.58
CA GLU A 313 -51.24 45.09 -4.62
C GLU A 313 -50.96 45.95 -5.85
N GLY A 314 -52.04 46.34 -6.53
CA GLY A 314 -51.96 47.22 -7.71
C GLY A 314 -51.79 48.67 -7.30
N LEU A 315 -51.00 49.41 -8.08
CA LEU A 315 -50.84 50.84 -7.84
C LEU A 315 -52.14 51.58 -8.19
N PRO A 316 -52.65 52.47 -7.32
CA PRO A 316 -53.80 53.30 -7.65
C PRO A 316 -53.42 54.31 -8.75
N GLN A 317 -54.24 54.40 -9.79
CA GLN A 317 -54.18 55.51 -10.75
C GLN A 317 -55.19 56.59 -10.34
N GLU A 318 -54.72 57.81 -10.10
CA GLU A 318 -55.61 58.97 -10.00
C GLU A 318 -56.20 59.28 -11.38
N ASN A 319 -57.48 58.97 -11.58
CA ASN A 319 -58.26 59.54 -12.68
C ASN A 319 -58.80 60.90 -12.26
N MET A 320 -58.44 61.96 -12.98
CA MET A 320 -58.89 63.33 -12.74
C MET A 320 -60.36 63.61 -13.12
N THR A 321 -61.19 62.61 -13.43
CA THR A 321 -62.53 62.85 -14.02
C THR A 321 -63.70 61.99 -13.54
N ASP A 322 -63.53 61.01 -12.67
CA ASP A 322 -64.67 60.39 -11.99
C ASP A 322 -64.17 59.68 -10.73
N GLY A 323 -64.88 59.83 -9.61
CA GLY A 323 -64.42 59.44 -8.25
C GLY A 323 -64.32 57.94 -7.98
N GLY A 324 -63.96 57.12 -8.97
CA GLY A 324 -63.69 55.69 -8.84
C GLY A 324 -62.20 55.39 -8.92
N GLU A 325 -61.66 54.75 -7.88
CA GLU A 325 -60.31 54.18 -7.89
C GLU A 325 -60.26 53.02 -8.90
N ASN A 326 -59.60 53.21 -10.04
CA ASN A 326 -59.26 52.13 -10.95
C ASN A 326 -57.88 51.58 -10.57
N VAL A 327 -57.85 50.39 -9.99
CA VAL A 327 -56.61 49.67 -9.66
C VAL A 327 -56.07 49.02 -10.93
N THR A 328 -54.79 49.28 -11.28
CA THR A 328 -54.17 48.61 -12.44
C THR A 328 -53.98 47.12 -12.18
N PRO A 329 -54.26 46.23 -13.15
CA PRO A 329 -54.05 44.80 -12.99
C PRO A 329 -52.56 44.48 -12.81
N VAL A 330 -52.23 43.80 -11.71
CA VAL A 330 -50.88 43.36 -11.37
C VAL A 330 -50.56 42.06 -12.09
N LYS A 331 -49.34 41.96 -12.63
CA LYS A 331 -48.85 40.73 -13.25
C LYS A 331 -47.62 40.23 -12.51
N VAL A 332 -47.72 39.05 -11.91
CA VAL A 332 -46.59 38.37 -11.26
C VAL A 332 -46.08 37.27 -12.18
N GLN A 333 -44.77 37.24 -12.42
CA GLN A 333 -44.11 36.17 -13.17
C GLN A 333 -42.93 35.62 -12.39
N ILE A 334 -42.78 34.29 -12.37
CA ILE A 334 -41.59 33.61 -11.86
C ILE A 334 -40.77 33.16 -13.08
N LYS A 335 -39.59 33.75 -13.26
CA LYS A 335 -38.64 33.35 -14.31
C LYS A 335 -37.52 32.53 -13.68
N SER A 336 -37.34 31.29 -14.14
CA SER A 336 -36.14 30.53 -13.81
C SER A 336 -34.91 31.25 -14.37
N LEU A 337 -33.87 31.40 -13.54
CA LEU A 337 -32.57 31.95 -13.94
C LEU A 337 -31.56 30.85 -14.27
N ALA A 338 -31.91 29.58 -14.06
CA ALA A 338 -31.04 28.45 -14.33
C ALA A 338 -31.73 27.44 -15.24
N GLU A 339 -31.62 27.64 -16.56
CA GLU A 339 -32.01 26.62 -17.55
C GLU A 339 -30.98 25.48 -17.66
N MET A 340 -29.77 25.63 -17.10
CA MET A 340 -28.65 24.67 -17.26
C MET A 340 -28.54 23.56 -16.20
N VAL A 341 -29.39 23.50 -15.17
CA VAL A 341 -29.28 22.54 -14.03
C VAL A 341 -30.19 21.32 -14.21
N GLN A 342 -30.44 20.91 -15.46
CA GLN A 342 -31.48 19.90 -15.77
C GLN A 342 -31.02 18.44 -15.70
N ASN A 343 -29.71 18.15 -15.70
CA ASN A 343 -29.24 16.76 -15.62
C ASN A 343 -28.99 16.36 -14.16
N ASP A 344 -29.59 15.25 -13.73
CA ASP A 344 -29.21 14.59 -12.48
C ASP A 344 -27.73 14.20 -12.56
N ALA A 345 -26.98 14.51 -11.50
CA ALA A 345 -25.57 14.14 -11.35
C ALA A 345 -24.58 14.84 -12.32
N LEU A 346 -24.59 16.18 -12.31
CA LEU A 346 -23.71 17.09 -13.06
C LEU A 346 -22.21 16.75 -13.04
N PHE A 347 -21.74 15.99 -12.05
CA PHE A 347 -20.32 15.73 -11.82
C PHE A 347 -19.91 14.25 -11.91
N LEU A 348 -20.76 13.34 -12.41
CA LEU A 348 -20.36 11.92 -12.55
C LEU A 348 -19.13 11.76 -13.45
N ASP A 349 -19.15 12.38 -14.63
CA ASP A 349 -18.01 12.33 -15.57
C ASP A 349 -16.75 12.99 -14.99
N TYR A 350 -16.94 14.03 -14.17
CA TYR A 350 -15.85 14.71 -13.50
C TYR A 350 -15.22 13.80 -12.45
N ASP A 351 -16.03 13.16 -11.60
CA ASP A 351 -15.56 12.21 -10.59
C ASP A 351 -14.87 11.00 -11.22
N ALA A 352 -15.48 10.37 -12.23
CA ALA A 352 -14.91 9.24 -12.95
C ALA A 352 -13.51 9.57 -13.51
N ARG A 353 -13.35 10.73 -14.17
CA ARG A 353 -12.05 11.18 -14.69
C ARG A 353 -11.03 11.45 -13.59
N ILE A 354 -11.46 11.91 -12.41
CA ILE A 354 -10.57 12.14 -11.27
C ILE A 354 -10.09 10.82 -10.69
N ARG A 355 -10.99 9.85 -10.54
CA ARG A 355 -10.66 8.49 -10.11
C ARG A 355 -9.60 7.87 -11.02
N GLU A 356 -9.74 8.01 -12.33
CA GLU A 356 -8.73 7.57 -13.32
C GLU A 356 -7.38 8.28 -13.17
N LYS A 357 -7.37 9.61 -13.03
CA LYS A 357 -6.13 10.40 -12.84
C LYS A 357 -5.39 10.04 -11.56
N ILE A 358 -6.14 9.86 -10.46
CA ILE A 358 -5.56 9.47 -9.17
C ILE A 358 -4.99 8.06 -9.28
N ARG A 359 -5.76 7.09 -9.79
CA ARG A 359 -5.29 5.71 -10.03
C ARG A 359 -4.04 5.66 -10.91
N SER A 360 -4.02 6.45 -11.98
CA SER A 360 -2.86 6.58 -12.88
C SER A 360 -1.60 7.07 -12.15
N SER A 361 -1.74 7.91 -11.11
CA SER A 361 -0.61 8.37 -10.29
C SER A 361 0.08 7.21 -9.55
N PHE A 362 -0.67 6.15 -9.23
CA PHE A 362 -0.14 4.90 -8.65
C PHE A 362 0.27 3.87 -9.70
N ARG A 363 -0.02 4.13 -10.98
CA ARG A 363 0.16 3.21 -12.12
C ARG A 363 -0.61 1.89 -11.94
N LEU A 364 -1.71 1.94 -11.21
CA LEU A 364 -2.57 0.78 -10.97
C LEU A 364 -3.54 0.56 -12.13
N THR A 365 -3.82 -0.71 -12.42
CA THR A 365 -4.90 -1.10 -13.32
C THR A 365 -6.24 -1.19 -12.56
N PRO A 366 -7.39 -0.96 -13.24
CA PRO A 366 -8.72 -0.96 -12.61
C PRO A 366 -9.05 -2.18 -11.74
N ILE A 367 -8.51 -3.35 -12.11
CA ILE A 367 -8.75 -4.61 -11.40
C ILE A 367 -8.27 -4.58 -9.94
N HIS A 368 -7.23 -3.81 -9.61
CA HIS A 368 -6.66 -3.77 -8.26
C HIS A 368 -7.50 -2.99 -7.25
N ILE A 369 -8.45 -2.20 -7.73
CA ILE A 369 -9.28 -1.31 -6.90
C ILE A 369 -10.78 -1.58 -7.09
N GLY A 370 -11.14 -2.70 -7.72
CA GLY A 370 -12.54 -3.09 -7.94
C GLY A 370 -13.28 -2.31 -9.03
N GLU A 371 -12.56 -1.62 -9.92
CA GLU A 371 -13.15 -0.83 -11.01
C GLU A 371 -13.12 -1.54 -12.38
N ALA A 372 -12.70 -2.80 -12.43
CA ALA A 372 -12.65 -3.55 -13.68
C ALA A 372 -14.07 -3.76 -14.25
N GLN A 373 -14.30 -3.22 -15.45
CA GLN A 373 -15.48 -3.49 -16.28
C GLN A 373 -15.03 -4.26 -17.52
N ASP A 374 -15.76 -5.31 -17.89
CA ASP A 374 -15.54 -6.09 -19.12
C ASP A 374 -14.18 -6.79 -19.26
N TYR A 375 -13.54 -7.15 -18.13
CA TYR A 375 -12.30 -7.93 -18.15
C TYR A 375 -12.60 -9.41 -18.42
N ASN A 376 -12.10 -9.95 -19.55
CA ASN A 376 -11.96 -11.39 -19.71
C ASN A 376 -10.72 -11.90 -18.94
N ARG A 377 -10.63 -13.21 -18.71
CA ARG A 377 -9.53 -13.84 -17.94
C ARG A 377 -8.14 -13.45 -18.47
N SER A 378 -7.94 -13.48 -19.80
CA SER A 378 -6.66 -13.15 -20.42
C SER A 378 -6.24 -11.70 -20.19
N THR A 379 -7.19 -10.76 -20.33
CA THR A 379 -6.97 -9.34 -20.07
C THR A 379 -6.70 -9.08 -18.59
N ALA A 380 -7.40 -9.78 -17.69
CA ALA A 380 -7.15 -9.70 -16.24
C ALA A 380 -5.76 -10.21 -15.87
N ASP A 381 -5.37 -11.38 -16.35
CA ASP A 381 -4.05 -11.96 -16.07
C ASP A 381 -2.92 -11.07 -16.63
N THR A 382 -3.11 -10.53 -17.84
CA THR A 382 -2.15 -9.59 -18.43
C THR A 382 -2.05 -8.30 -17.62
N ALA A 383 -3.17 -7.70 -17.22
CA ALA A 383 -3.18 -6.46 -16.42
C ALA A 383 -2.51 -6.67 -15.05
N ARG A 384 -2.76 -7.81 -14.40
CA ARG A 384 -2.11 -8.15 -13.13
C ARG A 384 -0.61 -8.33 -13.29
N LYS A 385 -0.15 -9.10 -14.29
CA LYS A 385 1.28 -9.31 -14.58
C LYS A 385 2.02 -7.99 -14.89
N VAL A 386 1.45 -7.15 -15.77
CA VAL A 386 2.06 -5.85 -16.10
C VAL A 386 2.14 -4.94 -14.87
N THR A 387 1.10 -4.93 -14.03
CA THR A 387 1.12 -4.11 -12.79
C THR A 387 2.18 -4.63 -11.83
N GLU A 388 2.29 -5.95 -11.66
CA GLU A 388 3.33 -6.56 -10.83
C GLU A 388 4.74 -6.17 -11.29
N GLU A 389 5.05 -6.40 -12.57
CA GLU A 389 6.39 -6.20 -13.14
C GLU A 389 6.80 -4.72 -13.16
N GLN A 390 5.86 -3.80 -13.44
CA GLN A 390 6.15 -2.38 -13.62
C GLN A 390 6.00 -1.55 -12.34
N VAL A 391 5.25 -2.04 -11.36
CA VAL A 391 4.87 -1.25 -10.18
C VAL A 391 5.29 -1.96 -8.89
N PHE A 392 4.77 -3.15 -8.61
CA PHE A 392 4.93 -3.74 -7.28
C PHE A 392 6.30 -4.38 -7.06
N GLU A 393 6.77 -5.22 -7.99
CA GLU A 393 8.06 -5.89 -7.86
C GLU A 393 9.24 -4.90 -7.77
N PRO A 394 9.33 -3.83 -8.60
CA PRO A 394 10.38 -2.83 -8.45
C PRO A 394 10.37 -2.14 -7.07
N GLU A 395 9.18 -1.86 -6.54
CA GLU A 395 9.01 -1.16 -5.26
C GLU A 395 9.36 -2.07 -4.08
N ARG A 396 8.98 -3.35 -4.15
CA ARG A 396 9.45 -4.39 -3.21
C ARG A 396 10.97 -4.51 -3.24
N LYS A 397 11.59 -4.57 -4.43
CA LYS A 397 13.06 -4.62 -4.56
C LYS A 397 13.74 -3.40 -3.95
N VAL A 398 13.21 -2.20 -4.16
CA VAL A 398 13.76 -0.97 -3.57
C VAL A 398 13.62 -0.98 -2.04
N LEU A 399 12.46 -1.38 -1.53
CA LEU A 399 12.22 -1.47 -0.09
C LEU A 399 13.09 -2.55 0.56
N ALA A 400 13.11 -3.77 0.01
CA ALA A 400 13.96 -4.87 0.47
C ALA A 400 15.44 -4.48 0.46
N ARG A 401 15.94 -3.88 -0.63
CA ARG A 401 17.33 -3.42 -0.69
C ARG A 401 17.64 -2.41 0.40
N ARG A 402 16.70 -1.51 0.71
CA ARG A 402 16.86 -0.53 1.77
C ARG A 402 16.88 -1.19 3.15
N LEU A 403 15.94 -2.09 3.45
CA LEU A 403 15.92 -2.84 4.71
C LEU A 403 17.18 -3.68 4.87
N ASN A 404 17.61 -4.36 3.80
CA ASN A 404 18.82 -5.17 3.82
C ASN A 404 20.08 -4.34 4.08
N ALA A 405 20.20 -3.17 3.44
CA ALA A 405 21.32 -2.26 3.66
C ALA A 405 21.37 -1.68 5.08
N LEU A 406 20.23 -1.63 5.79
CA LEU A 406 20.14 -1.15 7.16
C LEU A 406 20.39 -2.27 8.17
N PHE A 407 19.78 -3.45 7.99
CA PHE A 407 19.77 -4.50 9.00
C PHE A 407 20.81 -5.60 8.78
N MET A 408 21.08 -6.07 7.55
CA MET A 408 21.86 -7.32 7.35
C MET A 408 23.28 -7.23 7.91
N ASN A 409 23.95 -6.07 7.74
CA ASN A 409 25.30 -5.88 8.27
C ASN A 409 25.33 -5.83 9.80
N GLU A 410 24.29 -5.29 10.44
CA GLU A 410 24.21 -5.20 11.91
C GLU A 410 23.75 -6.51 12.55
N LEU A 411 22.94 -7.29 11.85
CA LEU A 411 22.53 -8.65 12.25
C LEU A 411 23.60 -9.71 11.96
N ASP A 412 24.71 -9.30 11.31
CA ASP A 412 25.82 -10.15 10.88
C ASP A 412 25.38 -11.30 9.97
N MET A 413 24.60 -10.96 8.94
CA MET A 413 24.09 -11.90 7.94
C MET A 413 24.93 -11.83 6.67
N GLN A 414 25.43 -12.97 6.19
CA GLN A 414 26.27 -13.10 5.01
C GLN A 414 25.60 -13.89 3.89
N TYR A 415 24.91 -14.97 4.24
CA TYR A 415 24.37 -15.97 3.33
C TYR A 415 22.86 -15.84 3.10
N VAL A 416 22.18 -14.99 3.86
CA VAL A 416 20.75 -14.72 3.71
C VAL A 416 20.46 -13.23 3.61
N ARG A 417 19.33 -12.90 3.00
CA ARG A 417 18.77 -11.55 2.97
C ARG A 417 17.28 -11.57 3.23
N LEU A 418 16.73 -10.42 3.63
CA LEU A 418 15.30 -10.22 3.70
C LEU A 418 14.71 -10.05 2.29
N HIS A 419 13.66 -10.82 2.01
CA HIS A 419 12.87 -10.81 0.80
C HIS A 419 11.43 -10.39 1.11
N LEU A 420 10.83 -9.58 0.24
CA LEU A 420 9.42 -9.19 0.31
C LEU A 420 8.64 -10.03 -0.70
N LYS A 421 7.73 -10.86 -0.20
CA LYS A 421 6.94 -11.77 -1.02
C LYS A 421 6.08 -11.00 -2.03
N GLY A 422 5.87 -11.62 -3.18
CA GLY A 422 4.98 -11.12 -4.23
C GLY A 422 3.92 -12.15 -4.60
N ALA A 423 3.01 -11.75 -5.47
CA ALA A 423 2.03 -12.68 -6.00
C ALA A 423 2.69 -13.68 -6.96
N ASP A 424 2.35 -14.96 -6.83
CA ASP A 424 2.80 -15.98 -7.79
C ASP A 424 1.83 -16.02 -8.99
N PHE A 425 2.32 -15.58 -10.15
CA PHE A 425 1.56 -15.58 -11.42
C PHE A 425 1.82 -16.81 -12.29
N ARG A 426 2.59 -17.79 -11.80
CA ARG A 426 2.91 -18.98 -12.56
C ARG A 426 1.71 -19.92 -12.59
N ASP A 427 1.33 -20.35 -13.79
CA ASP A 427 0.27 -21.35 -13.98
C ASP A 427 0.90 -22.75 -13.94
N PRO A 428 0.51 -23.62 -13.00
CA PRO A 428 1.01 -25.00 -12.94
C PRO A 428 0.83 -25.78 -14.24
N VAL A 429 -0.23 -25.49 -15.00
CA VAL A 429 -0.50 -26.14 -16.30
C VAL A 429 0.50 -25.68 -17.36
N GLU A 430 0.82 -24.39 -17.40
CA GLU A 430 1.84 -23.87 -18.33
C GLU A 430 3.24 -24.38 -17.95
N ILE A 431 3.55 -24.44 -16.66
CA ILE A 431 4.81 -25.07 -16.19
C ILE A 431 4.87 -26.54 -16.64
N ALA A 432 3.81 -27.32 -16.44
CA ALA A 432 3.77 -28.72 -16.85
C ALA A 432 3.98 -28.88 -18.37
N LYS A 433 3.39 -28.01 -19.19
CA LYS A 433 3.59 -28.00 -20.65
C LYS A 433 5.05 -27.71 -21.01
N VAL A 434 5.69 -26.73 -20.36
CA VAL A 434 7.09 -26.38 -20.58
C VAL A 434 8.03 -27.50 -20.15
N LEU A 435 7.72 -28.19 -19.04
CA LEU A 435 8.55 -29.27 -18.51
C LEU A 435 8.42 -30.59 -19.26
N THR A 436 7.26 -30.86 -19.87
CA THR A 436 6.99 -32.14 -20.54
C THR A 436 8.08 -32.53 -21.56
N PRO A 437 8.56 -31.63 -22.45
CA PRO A 437 9.69 -31.94 -23.34
C PRO A 437 10.99 -32.32 -22.62
N PHE A 438 11.35 -31.63 -21.53
CA PHE A 438 12.57 -31.90 -20.76
C PHE A 438 12.48 -33.23 -20.00
N THR A 439 11.33 -33.50 -19.39
CA THR A 439 11.06 -34.77 -18.70
C THR A 439 11.07 -35.93 -19.70
N ASN A 440 10.45 -35.77 -20.88
CA ASN A 440 10.46 -36.79 -21.94
C ASN A 440 11.85 -37.01 -22.55
N ALA A 441 12.66 -35.96 -22.64
CA ALA A 441 14.06 -36.05 -23.05
C ALA A 441 14.95 -36.69 -21.97
N GLY A 442 14.41 -36.91 -20.76
CA GLY A 442 15.13 -37.47 -19.63
C GLY A 442 16.17 -36.52 -19.06
N ALA A 443 15.96 -35.20 -19.17
CA ALA A 443 16.87 -34.15 -18.70
C ALA A 443 16.54 -33.64 -17.29
N THR A 444 15.44 -34.13 -16.69
CA THR A 444 14.94 -33.67 -15.38
C THR A 444 15.19 -34.73 -14.32
N ALA A 445 15.78 -34.35 -13.18
CA ALA A 445 15.92 -35.21 -12.02
C ALA A 445 14.61 -35.24 -11.19
N PRO A 446 14.32 -36.33 -10.47
CA PRO A 446 13.16 -36.39 -9.59
C PRO A 446 13.13 -35.27 -8.53
N ASN A 447 14.29 -34.89 -7.96
CA ASN A 447 14.36 -33.79 -7.00
C ASN A 447 14.06 -32.41 -7.62
N ASP A 448 14.40 -32.16 -8.90
CA ASP A 448 14.05 -30.91 -9.62
C ASP A 448 12.54 -30.65 -9.69
N LEU A 449 11.73 -31.72 -9.68
CA LEU A 449 10.28 -31.64 -9.79
C LEU A 449 9.61 -31.41 -8.42
N ARG A 450 10.30 -31.65 -7.31
CA ARG A 450 9.72 -31.58 -5.96
C ARG A 450 9.33 -30.17 -5.54
N PRO A 451 10.11 -29.10 -5.82
CA PRO A 451 9.67 -27.73 -5.53
C PRO A 451 8.36 -27.37 -6.26
N LEU A 452 8.18 -27.85 -7.48
CA LEU A 452 6.96 -27.63 -8.25
C LEU A 452 5.79 -28.44 -7.72
N LEU A 453 6.04 -29.70 -7.38
CA LEU A 453 5.03 -30.56 -6.76
C LEU A 453 4.61 -30.02 -5.38
N SER A 454 5.55 -29.48 -4.60
CA SER A 454 5.29 -28.82 -3.31
C SER A 454 4.30 -27.68 -3.45
N ARG A 455 4.46 -26.86 -4.50
CA ARG A 455 3.53 -25.75 -4.81
C ARG A 455 2.14 -26.24 -5.19
N VAL A 456 2.05 -27.29 -6.01
CA VAL A 456 0.76 -27.87 -6.41
C VAL A 456 0.05 -28.51 -5.22
N LEU A 457 0.81 -29.17 -4.33
CA LEU A 457 0.26 -29.84 -3.15
C LEU A 457 0.05 -28.92 -1.95
N GLY A 458 0.59 -27.70 -1.98
CA GLY A 458 0.54 -26.75 -0.86
C GLY A 458 1.28 -27.21 0.39
N LYS A 459 2.30 -28.07 0.24
CA LYS A 459 3.12 -28.57 1.35
C LYS A 459 4.58 -28.66 0.95
N GLU A 460 5.47 -28.41 1.89
CA GLU A 460 6.90 -28.60 1.67
C GLU A 460 7.20 -30.10 1.51
N LEU A 461 8.00 -30.43 0.49
CA LEU A 461 8.44 -31.79 0.23
C LEU A 461 9.95 -31.84 0.41
N GLU A 462 10.41 -32.60 1.42
CA GLU A 462 11.84 -32.89 1.61
C GLU A 462 12.42 -33.55 0.37
N GLU A 463 13.65 -33.21 0.00
CA GLU A 463 14.34 -33.89 -1.09
C GLU A 463 14.54 -35.38 -0.78
N TRP A 464 14.51 -36.19 -1.83
CA TRP A 464 14.95 -37.58 -1.71
C TRP A 464 16.48 -37.65 -1.69
N GLY A 465 17.04 -38.83 -1.37
CA GLY A 465 18.49 -39.04 -1.30
C GLY A 465 19.24 -38.60 -2.57
N GLU A 466 20.55 -38.41 -2.47
CA GLU A 466 21.40 -37.88 -3.55
C GLU A 466 21.25 -38.62 -4.88
N GLU A 467 20.89 -39.90 -4.85
CA GLU A 467 20.58 -40.67 -6.04
C GLU A 467 19.46 -40.02 -6.89
N TYR A 468 18.53 -39.29 -6.30
CA TYR A 468 17.44 -38.63 -7.00
C TYR A 468 17.77 -37.23 -7.56
N ASN A 469 19.04 -36.81 -7.49
CA ASN A 469 19.55 -35.57 -8.10
C ASN A 469 19.99 -35.75 -9.56
N GLN A 470 19.95 -36.97 -10.09
CA GLN A 470 20.31 -37.26 -11.48
C GLN A 470 19.09 -37.48 -12.37
N PRO A 471 19.16 -37.13 -13.66
CA PRO A 471 18.07 -37.35 -14.59
C PRO A 471 17.69 -38.84 -14.71
N PHE A 472 16.39 -39.12 -14.73
CA PHE A 472 15.84 -40.49 -14.62
C PHE A 472 16.37 -41.48 -15.70
N MET A 473 16.75 -40.98 -16.87
CA MET A 473 17.30 -41.80 -17.95
C MET A 473 18.71 -42.34 -17.65
N GLU A 474 19.52 -41.61 -16.87
CA GLU A 474 20.84 -42.08 -16.42
C GLU A 474 20.69 -43.24 -15.44
N HIS A 475 19.75 -43.12 -14.49
CA HIS A 475 19.35 -44.22 -13.59
C HIS A 475 18.87 -45.47 -14.33
N MET A 476 18.07 -45.31 -15.39
CA MET A 476 17.62 -46.44 -16.21
C MET A 476 18.76 -47.06 -17.03
N GLN A 477 19.74 -46.27 -17.47
CA GLN A 477 20.93 -46.80 -18.14
C GLN A 477 21.81 -47.56 -17.18
N ASP A 478 22.03 -47.06 -15.96
CA ASP A 478 22.79 -47.77 -14.93
C ASP A 478 22.10 -49.06 -14.51
N TYR A 479 20.78 -49.05 -14.31
CA TYR A 479 20.01 -50.27 -14.06
C TYR A 479 20.08 -51.26 -15.23
N ARG A 480 20.02 -50.78 -16.48
CA ARG A 480 20.19 -51.64 -17.67
C ARG A 480 21.62 -52.18 -17.81
N GLN A 481 22.63 -51.39 -17.48
CA GLN A 481 24.02 -51.85 -17.53
C GLN A 481 24.29 -52.90 -16.45
N HIS A 482 23.78 -52.68 -15.24
CA HIS A 482 23.85 -53.65 -14.15
C HIS A 482 23.05 -54.93 -14.47
N SER A 483 21.85 -54.83 -15.05
CA SER A 483 21.08 -56.01 -15.47
C SER A 483 21.77 -56.77 -16.61
N VAL A 484 22.34 -56.08 -17.60
CA VAL A 484 23.12 -56.70 -18.68
C VAL A 484 24.41 -57.34 -18.18
N GLN A 485 25.06 -56.79 -17.15
CA GLN A 485 26.22 -57.42 -16.50
C GLN A 485 25.83 -58.69 -15.75
N ILE A 486 24.70 -58.68 -15.03
CA ILE A 486 24.13 -59.85 -14.35
C ILE A 486 23.73 -60.92 -15.38
N ASP A 487 23.09 -60.54 -16.48
CA ASP A 487 22.74 -61.46 -17.58
C ASP A 487 23.96 -62.01 -18.32
N LYS A 488 25.04 -61.23 -18.46
CA LYS A 488 26.32 -61.73 -18.99
C LYS A 488 27.02 -62.68 -18.01
N ALA A 489 26.93 -62.43 -16.70
CA ALA A 489 27.47 -63.31 -15.67
C ALA A 489 26.70 -64.64 -15.63
N LEU A 490 25.37 -64.59 -15.74
CA LEU A 490 24.49 -65.77 -15.81
C LEU A 490 24.60 -66.49 -17.17
N GLY A 491 24.78 -65.76 -18.27
CA GLY A 491 24.91 -66.30 -19.62
C GLY A 491 26.25 -66.98 -19.91
N LYS A 492 27.34 -66.55 -19.24
CA LYS A 492 28.64 -67.24 -19.29
C LYS A 492 28.66 -68.56 -18.50
N GLY A 493 27.62 -68.88 -17.74
CA GLY A 493 27.47 -70.14 -17.01
C GLY A 493 26.91 -71.32 -17.82
N LYS A 494 26.71 -71.18 -19.14
CA LYS A 494 26.09 -72.23 -19.98
C LYS A 494 27.05 -73.22 -20.64
N GLU A 495 28.35 -73.17 -20.38
CA GLU A 495 29.28 -74.23 -20.79
C GLU A 495 29.98 -74.85 -19.56
N GLY A 496 29.38 -75.93 -19.06
CA GLY A 496 30.07 -77.07 -18.45
C GLY A 496 31.01 -76.82 -17.26
N ALA A 497 30.47 -76.41 -16.09
CA ALA A 497 31.02 -76.76 -14.77
C ALA A 497 30.18 -76.20 -13.59
N ALA A 498 29.42 -75.10 -13.79
CA ALA A 498 28.77 -74.37 -12.70
C ALA A 498 27.47 -74.97 -12.15
N ASN A 499 26.94 -76.04 -12.74
CA ASN A 499 25.68 -76.65 -12.31
C ASN A 499 25.80 -77.52 -11.04
N SER A 500 27.00 -77.92 -10.61
CA SER A 500 27.15 -78.71 -9.37
C SER A 500 27.12 -77.85 -8.11
N GLU A 501 27.77 -76.68 -8.13
CA GLU A 501 27.84 -75.78 -6.96
C GLU A 501 26.50 -75.11 -6.67
N LEU A 502 25.78 -74.68 -7.71
CA LEU A 502 24.47 -74.04 -7.55
C LEU A 502 23.40 -75.03 -7.10
N VAL A 503 23.50 -76.30 -7.54
CA VAL A 503 22.63 -77.39 -7.06
C VAL A 503 22.98 -77.79 -5.63
N ASN A 504 24.25 -77.74 -5.22
CA ASN A 504 24.65 -78.01 -3.84
C ASN A 504 24.22 -76.88 -2.91
N LEU A 505 24.36 -75.61 -3.31
CA LEU A 505 23.89 -74.46 -2.55
C LEU A 505 22.36 -74.47 -2.36
N LEU A 506 21.60 -74.85 -3.39
CA LEU A 506 20.15 -74.99 -3.30
C LEU A 506 19.72 -76.19 -2.43
N LYS A 507 20.53 -77.25 -2.36
CA LYS A 507 20.31 -78.36 -1.42
C LYS A 507 20.60 -77.95 0.02
N ASP A 508 21.70 -77.24 0.26
CA ASP A 508 22.04 -76.72 1.59
C ASP A 508 20.98 -75.73 2.09
N MET A 509 20.47 -74.86 1.21
CA MET A 509 19.35 -73.97 1.55
C MET A 509 18.03 -74.74 1.82
N ARG A 510 17.76 -75.81 1.08
CA ARG A 510 16.59 -76.67 1.33
C ARG A 510 16.70 -77.36 2.68
N ASP A 511 17.86 -77.91 3.01
CA ASP A 511 18.09 -78.65 4.25
C ASP A 511 18.01 -77.71 5.48
N VAL A 512 18.47 -76.46 5.36
CA VAL A 512 18.27 -75.41 6.38
C VAL A 512 16.79 -75.03 6.55
N VAL A 513 16.02 -74.97 5.46
CA VAL A 513 14.57 -74.67 5.51
C VAL A 513 13.77 -75.84 6.08
N GLU A 514 14.18 -77.09 5.82
CA GLU A 514 13.58 -78.28 6.45
C GLU A 514 13.92 -78.39 7.94
N GLU A 515 15.14 -78.02 8.36
CA GLU A 515 15.49 -77.92 9.79
C GLU A 515 14.68 -76.84 10.52
N LEU A 516 14.43 -75.69 9.88
CA LEU A 516 13.60 -74.62 10.44
C LEU A 516 12.12 -75.06 10.55
N ASN A 517 11.58 -75.75 9.54
CA ASN A 517 10.21 -76.27 9.57
C ASN A 517 10.00 -77.40 10.60
N ASN A 518 11.04 -78.20 10.89
CA ASN A 518 10.96 -79.25 11.90
C ASN A 518 11.11 -78.73 13.33
N ARG A 519 11.69 -77.52 13.53
CA ARG A 519 11.73 -76.84 14.84
C ARG A 519 10.38 -76.24 15.27
N ASP A 520 9.51 -75.93 14.32
CA ASP A 520 8.18 -75.35 14.59
C ASP A 520 7.07 -76.41 14.83
N LYS A 521 7.41 -77.71 14.86
CA LYS A 521 6.46 -78.81 15.14
C LYS A 521 6.85 -79.73 16.30
N GLY A 522 7.79 -79.30 17.16
CA GLY A 522 8.22 -80.01 18.38
C GLY A 522 7.57 -79.46 19.64
#